data_AF-A0A0C1YNU6-F1
#
_entry.id   AF-A0A0C1YNU6-F1
#
_cell.length_a   1.000
_cell.length_b   1.000
_cell.length_c   1.000
_cell.angle_alpha   90.00
_cell.angle_beta   90.00
_cell.angle_gamma   90.00
#
_symmetry.space_group_name_H-M   'P 1'
#
loop_
_entity.id
_entity.type
_entity.pdbx_description
1 polymer ?
#
loop_
_entity_poly.entity_id
_entity_poly.type
_entity_poly.pdbx_seq_one_letter_code
_entity_poly.pdbx_strand_id
1 'polypeptide(L)'
;MNIVVHVHDGVAKHGYEMGTRQAWKCGDKAHEVYRVLGVIKGQVVSVIEDVTAELSTFDNNPEHHSGSDGRYIFLGGKCWNEKEIFAPDMPKFMFKKIKGLNQGHRYLSDAELEASLS
;
A
#
# COMPACT_ATOMS: atom_id res chain seq x y z
N MET A 1 10.40 -5.79 -0.36
CA MET A 1 9.48 -5.90 -1.49
C MET A 1 8.43 -4.79 -1.45
N ASN A 2 7.78 -4.57 -2.59
CA ASN A 2 6.60 -3.72 -2.73
C ASN A 2 5.34 -4.58 -2.61
N ILE A 3 4.31 -4.09 -1.91
CA ILE A 3 2.96 -4.65 -2.00
C ILE A 3 2.03 -3.61 -2.64
N VAL A 4 1.38 -4.00 -3.74
CA VAL A 4 0.38 -3.20 -4.44
C VAL A 4 -0.99 -3.54 -3.88
N VAL A 5 -1.76 -2.52 -3.48
CA VAL A 5 -3.07 -2.68 -2.85
C VAL A 5 -4.10 -1.76 -3.48
N HIS A 6 -5.30 -2.28 -3.71
CA HIS A 6 -6.40 -1.50 -4.29
C HIS A 6 -7.12 -0.74 -3.18
N VAL A 7 -7.09 0.59 -3.25
CA VAL A 7 -7.55 1.45 -2.13
C VAL A 7 -8.90 2.12 -2.37
N HIS A 8 -9.55 1.87 -3.50
CA HIS A 8 -10.74 2.60 -3.99
C HIS A 8 -11.79 2.91 -2.91
N ASP A 9 -12.27 1.89 -2.20
CA ASP A 9 -13.31 2.09 -1.17
C ASP A 9 -12.74 2.60 0.15
N GLY A 10 -11.46 2.31 0.42
CA GLY A 10 -10.74 2.78 1.59
C GLY A 10 -10.44 4.28 1.57
N VAL A 11 -10.24 4.88 0.39
CA VAL A 11 -9.96 6.32 0.27
C VAL A 11 -11.15 7.17 0.71
N ALA A 12 -12.35 6.83 0.26
CA ALA A 12 -13.55 7.62 0.59
C ALA A 12 -13.84 7.62 2.10
N LYS A 13 -13.53 6.52 2.78
CA LYS A 13 -13.84 6.33 4.21
C LYS A 13 -12.70 6.79 5.13
N HIS A 14 -11.43 6.64 4.72
CA HIS A 14 -10.27 6.82 5.60
C HIS A 14 -9.16 7.72 5.04
N GLY A 15 -9.29 8.19 3.79
CA GLY A 15 -8.23 8.88 3.07
C GLY A 15 -7.17 7.94 2.50
N TYR A 16 -6.25 8.49 1.71
CA TYR A 16 -5.25 7.70 0.97
C TYR A 16 -4.31 6.92 1.86
N GLU A 17 -3.81 7.51 2.94
CA GLU A 17 -2.84 6.86 3.83
C GLU A 17 -3.46 5.63 4.49
N MET A 18 -4.53 5.81 5.27
CA MET A 18 -5.20 4.68 5.94
C MET A 18 -5.82 3.69 4.96
N GLY A 19 -6.33 4.16 3.82
CA GLY A 19 -6.77 3.28 2.73
C GLY A 19 -5.66 2.38 2.21
N THR A 20 -4.41 2.85 2.21
CA THR A 20 -3.21 2.11 1.82
C THR A 20 -2.73 1.17 2.94
N ARG A 21 -2.85 1.58 4.20
CA ARG A 21 -2.45 0.81 5.40
C ARG A 21 -3.48 -0.23 5.88
N GLN A 22 -4.51 -0.57 5.12
CA GLN A 22 -5.54 -1.50 5.62
C GLN A 22 -4.98 -2.89 6.01
N ALA A 23 -5.77 -3.67 6.73
CA ALA A 23 -5.40 -5.03 7.11
C ALA A 23 -5.45 -5.98 5.89
N TRP A 24 -4.28 -6.40 5.42
CA TRP A 24 -4.11 -7.21 4.21
C TRP A 24 -3.75 -8.66 4.54
N LYS A 25 -4.29 -9.60 3.77
CA LYS A 25 -3.95 -11.03 3.89
C LYS A 25 -2.61 -11.32 3.22
N CYS A 26 -1.53 -10.93 3.88
CA CYS A 26 -0.19 -10.93 3.29
C CYS A 26 0.52 -12.29 3.29
N GLY A 27 0.12 -13.22 4.17
CA GLY A 27 0.83 -14.48 4.38
C GLY A 27 2.26 -14.26 4.88
N ASP A 28 3.15 -15.22 4.63
CA ASP A 28 4.50 -15.21 5.19
C ASP A 28 5.37 -14.07 4.67
N LYS A 29 5.06 -13.49 3.50
CA LYS A 29 5.88 -12.43 2.87
C LYS A 29 5.68 -11.04 3.47
N ALA A 30 4.80 -10.88 4.46
CA ALA A 30 4.48 -9.56 5.02
C ALA A 30 5.73 -8.86 5.58
N HIS A 31 6.60 -9.60 6.26
CA HIS A 31 7.82 -9.08 6.87
C HIS A 31 8.88 -8.61 5.85
N GLU A 32 8.78 -9.03 4.58
CA GLU A 32 9.68 -8.59 3.53
C GLU A 32 9.25 -7.25 2.91
N VAL A 33 8.04 -6.77 3.21
CA VAL A 33 7.51 -5.53 2.63
C VAL A 33 8.13 -4.32 3.31
N TYR A 34 8.75 -3.45 2.53
CA TYR A 34 9.20 -2.12 2.98
C TYR A 34 8.45 -0.98 2.28
N ARG A 35 7.67 -1.27 1.22
CA ARG A 35 6.90 -0.27 0.49
C ARG A 35 5.49 -0.74 0.18
N VAL A 36 4.50 0.08 0.49
CA VAL A 36 3.09 -0.15 0.13
C VAL A 36 2.67 0.82 -0.97
N LEU A 37 2.08 0.31 -2.05
CA LEU A 37 1.61 1.08 -3.19
C LEU A 37 0.08 1.03 -3.23
N GLY A 38 -0.57 2.11 -2.82
CA GLY A 38 -2.02 2.27 -2.98
C GLY A 38 -2.36 2.64 -4.41
N VAL A 39 -3.24 1.85 -5.04
CA VAL A 39 -3.66 2.06 -6.43
C VAL A 39 -5.17 2.22 -6.59
N ILE A 40 -5.56 3.07 -7.55
CA ILE A 40 -6.93 3.22 -8.04
C ILE A 40 -6.92 3.02 -9.55
N LYS A 41 -7.70 2.05 -10.05
CA LYS A 41 -7.75 1.68 -11.48
C LYS A 41 -6.35 1.46 -12.08
N GLY A 42 -5.45 0.90 -11.29
CA GLY A 42 -4.05 0.61 -11.63
C GLY A 42 -3.10 1.81 -11.59
N GLN A 43 -3.58 3.02 -11.30
CA GLN A 43 -2.74 4.20 -11.10
C GLN A 43 -2.26 4.27 -9.64
N VAL A 44 -0.96 4.55 -9.43
CA VAL A 44 -0.40 4.78 -8.09
C VAL A 44 -0.91 6.12 -7.57
N VAL A 45 -1.62 6.09 -6.45
CA VAL A 45 -2.21 7.28 -5.81
C VAL A 45 -1.67 7.53 -4.41
N SER A 46 -0.99 6.54 -3.83
CA SER A 46 -0.38 6.61 -2.51
C SER A 46 0.82 5.68 -2.46
N VAL A 47 1.90 6.12 -1.83
CA VAL A 47 3.09 5.30 -1.58
C VAL A 47 3.48 5.47 -0.14
N ILE A 48 3.71 4.37 0.58
CA ILE A 48 4.25 4.42 1.94
C ILE A 48 5.58 3.68 1.92
N GLU A 49 6.66 4.40 2.13
CA GLU A 49 8.04 3.86 2.18
C GLU A 49 8.48 3.61 3.61
N ASP A 50 9.41 2.66 3.79
CA ASP A 50 10.00 2.28 5.07
C ASP A 50 8.97 1.79 6.11
N VAL A 51 8.01 0.99 5.66
CA VAL A 51 7.00 0.40 6.55
C VAL A 51 7.52 -0.82 7.29
N THR A 52 6.89 -1.12 8.43
CA THR A 52 7.03 -2.40 9.13
C THR A 52 5.68 -3.12 9.17
N ALA A 53 5.71 -4.43 8.94
CA ALA A 53 4.51 -5.26 9.01
C ALA A 53 4.25 -5.73 10.44
N GLU A 54 3.01 -5.59 10.89
CA GLU A 54 2.52 -6.13 12.16
C GLU A 54 1.21 -6.88 11.95
N LEU A 55 0.93 -7.88 12.78
CA LEU A 55 -0.42 -8.45 12.81
C LEU A 55 -1.42 -7.37 13.23
N SER A 56 -2.51 -7.28 12.48
CA SER A 56 -3.58 -6.34 12.80
C SER A 56 -4.29 -6.79 14.07
N THR A 57 -4.49 -5.85 14.98
CA THR A 57 -5.25 -5.99 16.23
C THR A 57 -6.14 -4.77 16.41
N PHE A 58 -7.07 -4.83 17.36
CA PHE A 58 -7.86 -3.66 17.76
C PHE A 58 -7.00 -2.52 18.32
N ASP A 59 -5.80 -2.81 18.82
CA ASP A 59 -4.92 -1.80 19.44
C ASP A 59 -4.10 -1.02 18.39
N ASN A 60 -3.64 -1.69 17.33
CA ASN A 60 -2.75 -1.08 16.33
C ASN A 60 -3.44 -0.71 15.00
N ASN A 61 -4.69 -1.13 14.80
CA ASN A 61 -5.47 -0.79 13.62
C ASN A 61 -6.90 -0.37 14.01
N PRO A 62 -7.26 0.92 13.92
CA PRO A 62 -8.61 1.41 14.18
C PRO A 62 -9.69 0.76 13.29
N GLU A 63 -9.31 0.23 12.12
CA GLU A 63 -10.21 -0.47 11.20
C GLU A 63 -10.17 -1.99 11.37
N HIS A 64 -9.60 -2.48 12.46
CA HIS A 64 -9.62 -3.90 12.77
C HIS A 64 -11.06 -4.36 13.06
N HIS A 65 -11.44 -5.49 12.48
CA HIS A 65 -12.73 -6.13 12.71
C HIS A 65 -12.54 -7.65 12.70
N SER A 66 -13.58 -8.41 13.04
CA SER A 66 -13.52 -9.89 13.12
C SER A 66 -13.11 -10.61 11.83
N GLY A 67 -13.08 -9.92 10.69
CA GLY A 67 -12.60 -10.46 9.41
C GLY A 67 -11.12 -10.14 9.12
N SER A 68 -10.50 -9.36 10.00
CA SER A 68 -9.10 -8.92 9.94
C SER A 68 -8.14 -9.87 10.67
N ASP A 69 -8.64 -10.87 11.38
CA ASP A 69 -7.83 -11.85 12.10
C ASP A 69 -6.78 -12.51 11.19
N GLY A 70 -5.53 -12.54 11.65
CA GLY A 70 -4.39 -13.09 10.90
C GLY A 70 -3.96 -12.24 9.69
N ARG A 71 -4.51 -11.04 9.50
CA ARG A 71 -4.04 -10.09 8.48
C ARG A 71 -3.00 -9.15 9.05
N TYR A 72 -2.20 -8.57 8.18
CA TYR A 72 -1.13 -7.65 8.53
C TYR A 72 -1.52 -6.20 8.21
N ILE A 73 -1.11 -5.28 9.07
CA ILE A 73 -1.09 -3.85 8.84
C ILE A 73 0.37 -3.39 8.64
N PHE A 74 0.56 -2.33 7.87
CA PHE A 74 1.86 -1.72 7.62
C PHE A 74 1.95 -0.37 8.33
N LEU A 75 2.78 -0.31 9.37
CA LEU A 75 2.94 0.84 10.26
C LEU A 75 4.24 1.61 9.98
N GLY A 76 4.32 2.83 10.51
CA GLY A 76 5.49 3.71 10.34
C GLY A 76 5.67 4.20 8.91
N GLY A 77 6.90 4.59 8.57
CA GLY A 77 7.24 4.99 7.21
C GLY A 77 6.72 6.36 6.78
N LYS A 78 7.15 6.80 5.59
CA LYS A 78 6.77 8.07 4.99
C LYS A 78 5.68 7.88 3.94
N CYS A 79 4.55 8.56 4.11
CA CYS A 79 3.45 8.54 3.14
C CYS A 79 3.60 9.65 2.10
N TRP A 80 3.38 9.28 0.85
CA TRP A 80 3.35 10.13 -0.33
C TRP A 80 1.98 10.01 -0.99
N ASN A 81 1.24 11.11 -1.11
CA ASN A 81 -0.04 11.19 -1.79
C ASN A 81 -0.15 12.51 -2.58
N GLU A 82 -1.34 12.84 -3.08
CA GLU A 82 -1.59 14.07 -3.84
C GLU A 82 -1.25 15.37 -3.09
N LYS A 83 -1.23 15.35 -1.75
CA LYS A 83 -0.89 16.52 -0.93
C LYS A 83 0.60 16.85 -0.96
N GLU A 84 1.45 15.89 -1.30
CA GLU A 84 2.90 16.02 -1.31
C GLU A 84 3.48 16.10 -2.74
N ILE A 85 2.65 16.44 -3.74
CA ILE A 85 3.05 16.42 -5.17
C ILE A 85 4.26 17.29 -5.52
N PHE A 86 4.56 18.31 -4.72
CA PHE A 86 5.68 19.23 -4.92
C PHE A 86 6.89 18.90 -4.06
N ALA A 87 6.85 17.81 -3.29
CA ALA A 87 7.99 17.40 -2.49
C ALA A 87 9.12 16.87 -3.41
N PRO A 88 10.36 17.33 -3.20
CA PRO A 88 11.49 17.00 -4.09
C PRO A 88 11.87 15.51 -4.06
N ASP A 89 11.51 14.80 -3.00
CA ASP A 89 11.80 13.40 -2.75
C ASP A 89 10.61 12.46 -3.01
N MET A 90 9.54 12.97 -3.64
CA MET A 90 8.40 12.15 -4.06
C MET A 90 8.85 11.00 -4.99
N PRO A 91 8.34 9.77 -4.80
CA PRO A 91 8.69 8.64 -5.67
C PRO A 91 8.38 8.93 -7.14
N LYS A 92 9.35 8.67 -8.03
CA LYS A 92 9.23 8.96 -9.48
C LYS A 92 8.10 8.20 -10.20
N PHE A 93 7.57 7.16 -9.58
CA PHE A 93 6.46 6.36 -10.08
C PHE A 93 5.10 6.76 -9.50
N MET A 94 5.05 7.79 -8.66
CA MET A 94 3.80 8.39 -8.23
C MET A 94 2.96 8.78 -9.44
N PHE A 95 1.66 8.48 -9.40
CA PHE A 95 0.70 8.73 -10.49
C PHE A 95 0.94 7.96 -11.79
N LYS A 96 1.98 7.13 -11.91
CA LYS A 96 2.13 6.20 -13.04
C LYS A 96 1.14 5.05 -12.94
N LYS A 97 0.87 4.39 -14.07
CA LYS A 97 0.05 3.17 -14.09
C LYS A 97 0.94 1.94 -13.95
N ILE A 98 0.45 0.95 -13.21
CA ILE A 98 1.03 -0.39 -13.14
C ILE A 98 0.20 -1.31 -14.02
N LYS A 99 0.82 -1.91 -15.03
CA LYS A 99 0.17 -2.83 -15.97
C LYS A 99 -0.08 -4.21 -15.33
N GLY A 100 -1.09 -4.90 -15.84
CA GLY A 100 -1.36 -6.30 -15.47
C GLY A 100 -1.76 -6.49 -14.00
N LEU A 101 -2.35 -5.47 -13.37
CA LEU A 101 -2.97 -5.63 -12.06
C LEU A 101 -4.34 -6.27 -12.20
N ASN A 102 -4.49 -7.43 -11.58
CA ASN A 102 -5.78 -8.14 -11.43
C ASN A 102 -6.41 -7.76 -10.09
N GLN A 103 -7.50 -8.42 -9.70
CA GLN A 103 -8.07 -8.25 -8.36
C GLN A 103 -7.12 -8.78 -7.27
N GLY A 104 -7.09 -8.11 -6.11
CA GLY A 104 -6.28 -8.50 -4.95
C GLY A 104 -4.98 -7.71 -4.82
N HIS A 105 -4.23 -7.98 -3.74
CA HIS A 105 -2.92 -7.38 -3.54
C HIS A 105 -1.84 -8.15 -4.31
N ARG A 106 -0.77 -7.47 -4.72
CA ARG A 106 0.31 -8.08 -5.49
C ARG A 106 1.67 -7.69 -4.93
N TYR A 107 2.54 -8.69 -4.76
CA TYR A 107 3.93 -8.45 -4.43
C TYR A 107 4.75 -8.21 -5.68
N LEU A 108 5.64 -7.22 -5.62
CA LEU A 108 6.59 -6.92 -6.68
C LEU A 108 7.95 -6.59 -6.04
N SER A 109 9.03 -7.18 -6.56
CA SER A 109 10.37 -6.62 -6.40
C SER A 109 10.46 -5.24 -7.07
N ASP A 110 11.51 -4.48 -6.80
CA ASP A 110 11.70 -3.17 -7.47
C ASP A 110 11.86 -3.34 -8.99
N ALA A 111 12.54 -4.39 -9.45
CA ALA A 111 12.71 -4.66 -10.88
C ALA A 111 11.38 -4.99 -11.56
N GLU A 112 10.52 -5.78 -10.92
CA GLU A 112 9.20 -6.10 -11.45
C GLU A 112 8.26 -4.90 -11.44
N LEU A 113 8.35 -4.06 -10.39
CA LEU A 113 7.63 -2.79 -10.35
C LEU A 113 8.02 -1.92 -11.53
N GLU A 114 9.33 -1.65 -11.70
CA GLU A 114 9.83 -0.80 -12.78
C GLU A 114 9.42 -1.32 -14.16
N ALA A 115 9.52 -2.63 -14.40
CA ALA A 115 9.09 -3.25 -15.66
C ALA A 115 7.58 -3.15 -15.91
N SER A 116 6.77 -2.98 -14.86
CA SER A 116 5.31 -2.90 -14.95
C SER A 116 4.79 -1.47 -15.10
N LEU A 117 5.63 -0.46 -14.89
CA LEU A 117 5.24 0.95 -14.97
C LEU A 117 5.02 1.39 -16.43
N SER A 118 4.04 2.29 -16.62
CA SER A 118 3.75 2.95 -17.89
C SER A 118 3.34 4.39 -17.71
#